data_AF-A0A7S7PR50-F1
#
_entry.id   AF-A0A7S7PR50-F1
#
_cell.length_a   1.000
_cell.length_b   1.000
_cell.length_c   1.000
_cell.angle_alpha   90.00
_cell.angle_beta   90.00
_cell.angle_gamma   90.00
#
_symmetry.space_group_name_H-M   'P 1'
#
loop_
_entity.id
_entity.type
_entity.pdbx_description
1 polymer ?
#
loop_
_entity_poly.entity_id
_entity_poly.type
_entity_poly.pdbx_seq_one_letter_code
_entity_poly.pdbx_strand_id
1 'polypeptide(L)'
;MSILNKEERLVPVDLEPFIELPGRDRAGQAYRFGYRCKETGVPAAIVEIAATTVAQFVPLQVSARMTTDGKIVVHAQLPDVDHGTPSRESEAISLVELVEAALSVDNLRMEEASRRELRSFLRALEISIQRVRIALAAM
;
A
#
# COMPACT_ATOMS: atom_id res chain seq x y z
N MET A 1 58.62 -19.52 -18.99
CA MET A 1 57.49 -18.77 -19.58
C MET A 1 56.44 -18.60 -18.51
N SER A 2 56.17 -17.35 -18.13
CA SER A 2 55.17 -16.99 -17.12
C SER A 2 53.82 -16.88 -17.81
N ILE A 3 52.82 -17.66 -17.38
CA ILE A 3 51.44 -17.49 -17.85
C ILE A 3 50.74 -16.67 -16.76
N LEU A 4 50.48 -15.40 -17.09
CA LEU A 4 49.86 -14.42 -16.21
C LEU A 4 48.49 -14.90 -15.71
N ASN A 5 48.29 -14.72 -14.40
CA ASN A 5 46.99 -14.58 -13.75
C ASN A 5 46.12 -13.59 -14.53
N LYS A 6 44.98 -14.06 -15.04
CA LYS A 6 43.87 -13.20 -15.43
C LYS A 6 42.87 -13.24 -14.28
N GLU A 7 43.10 -12.36 -13.30
CA GLU A 7 42.03 -11.98 -12.37
C GLU A 7 40.95 -11.30 -13.21
N GLU A 8 39.92 -12.05 -13.57
CA GLU A 8 38.67 -11.46 -14.08
C GLU A 8 38.09 -10.60 -12.96
N ARG A 9 38.38 -9.30 -13.02
CA ARG A 9 37.68 -8.31 -12.23
C ARG A 9 36.19 -8.42 -12.59
N LEU A 10 35.41 -9.00 -11.68
CA LEU A 10 33.96 -8.88 -11.65
C LEU A 10 33.65 -7.38 -11.63
N VAL A 11 33.32 -6.82 -12.79
CA VAL A 11 32.77 -5.46 -12.85
C VAL A 11 31.45 -5.50 -12.10
N PRO A 12 31.20 -4.62 -11.11
CA PRO A 12 29.91 -4.56 -10.47
C PRO A 12 28.88 -4.23 -11.55
N VAL A 13 27.98 -5.18 -11.85
CA VAL A 13 26.87 -4.92 -12.76
C VAL A 13 26.00 -3.86 -12.08
N ASP A 14 25.79 -2.72 -12.75
CA ASP A 14 24.92 -1.69 -12.21
C ASP A 14 23.46 -2.16 -12.37
N LEU A 15 22.84 -2.47 -11.23
CA LEU A 15 21.51 -3.05 -11.17
C LEU A 15 20.48 -1.99 -10.77
N GLU A 16 19.30 -2.02 -11.40
CA GLU A 16 18.14 -1.28 -10.96
C GLU A 16 16.96 -2.20 -10.62
N PRO A 17 16.14 -1.84 -9.62
CA PRO A 17 14.90 -2.55 -9.37
C PRO A 17 13.91 -2.32 -10.53
N PHE A 18 13.13 -3.34 -10.85
CA PHE A 18 12.05 -3.22 -11.82
C PHE A 18 10.80 -3.97 -11.34
N ILE A 19 9.65 -3.55 -11.89
CA ILE A 19 8.38 -4.26 -11.79
C ILE A 19 7.73 -4.30 -13.17
N GLU A 20 7.31 -5.50 -13.58
CA GLU A 20 6.51 -5.75 -14.78
C GLU A 20 5.12 -6.19 -14.35
N LEU A 21 4.11 -5.47 -14.84
CA LEU A 21 2.71 -5.80 -14.61
C LEU A 21 2.28 -6.97 -15.51
N PRO A 22 1.26 -7.75 -15.08
CA PRO A 22 0.75 -8.84 -15.89
C PRO A 22 0.33 -8.36 -17.29
N GLY A 23 0.80 -9.06 -18.33
CA GLY A 23 0.41 -8.82 -19.71
C GLY A 23 -1.06 -9.22 -19.95
N ARG A 24 -1.73 -8.58 -20.93
CA ARG A 24 -3.12 -8.92 -21.30
C ARG A 24 -3.29 -10.30 -21.94
N ASP A 25 -2.21 -10.90 -22.44
CA ASP A 25 -2.26 -12.25 -23.01
C ASP A 25 -2.04 -13.33 -21.95
N ARG A 26 -2.72 -14.48 -22.12
CA ARG A 26 -2.83 -15.58 -21.14
C ARG A 26 -1.50 -16.15 -20.63
N ALA A 27 -0.39 -15.92 -21.33
CA ALA A 27 0.95 -16.34 -20.90
C ALA A 27 1.63 -15.37 -19.90
N GLY A 28 1.04 -14.20 -19.64
CA GLY A 28 1.59 -13.12 -18.82
C GLY A 28 0.83 -12.84 -17.53
N GLN A 29 0.13 -13.81 -16.95
CA GLN A 29 -0.66 -13.62 -15.72
C GLN A 29 0.19 -13.61 -14.44
N ALA A 30 1.40 -13.04 -14.45
CA ALA A 30 2.24 -12.95 -13.27
C ALA A 30 2.83 -11.56 -13.13
N TYR A 31 2.91 -11.08 -11.89
CA TYR A 31 3.72 -9.93 -11.53
C TYR A 31 5.17 -10.39 -11.48
N ARG A 32 6.06 -9.66 -12.15
CA ARG A 32 7.49 -9.97 -12.14
C ARG A 32 8.22 -8.78 -11.56
N PHE A 33 9.06 -9.02 -10.57
CA PHE A 33 9.90 -7.97 -10.00
C PHE A 33 11.27 -8.54 -9.67
N GLY A 34 12.25 -7.65 -9.60
CA GLY A 34 13.61 -8.04 -9.32
C GLY A 34 14.58 -6.96 -9.73
N TYR A 35 15.78 -7.38 -10.10
CA TYR A 35 16.85 -6.48 -10.50
C TYR A 35 17.27 -6.79 -11.94
N ARG A 36 17.51 -5.74 -12.72
CA ARG A 36 18.02 -5.84 -14.08
C ARG A 36 19.24 -4.95 -14.26
N CYS A 37 20.12 -5.35 -15.18
CA CYS A 37 21.24 -4.52 -15.59
C CYS A 37 20.72 -3.25 -16.25
N LYS A 38 21.14 -2.07 -15.77
CA LYS A 38 20.66 -0.78 -16.28
C LYS A 38 21.01 -0.58 -17.76
N GLU A 39 22.17 -1.07 -18.17
CA GLU A 39 22.70 -0.87 -19.52
C GLU A 39 22.02 -1.75 -20.56
N THR A 40 21.69 -2.99 -20.20
CA THR A 40 21.16 -3.99 -21.14
C THR A 40 19.66 -4.23 -20.97
N GLY A 41 19.08 -3.82 -19.83
CA GLY A 41 17.71 -4.16 -19.44
C GLY A 41 17.50 -5.63 -19.10
N VAL A 42 18.55 -6.47 -19.17
CA VAL A 42 18.45 -7.91 -18.93
C VAL A 42 18.26 -8.17 -17.44
N PRO A 43 17.23 -8.93 -17.03
CA PRO A 43 17.04 -9.29 -15.64
C PRO A 43 18.19 -10.15 -15.11
N ALA A 44 18.76 -9.74 -13.97
CA ALA A 44 19.74 -10.52 -13.22
C ALA A 44 19.08 -11.49 -12.24
N ALA A 45 17.93 -11.11 -11.69
CA ALA A 45 17.08 -11.94 -10.86
C ALA A 45 15.61 -11.55 -11.06
N ILE A 46 14.72 -12.55 -11.09
CA ILE A 46 13.28 -12.35 -11.24
C ILE A 46 12.57 -13.20 -10.17
N VAL A 47 11.66 -12.57 -9.45
CA VAL A 47 10.62 -13.25 -8.68
C VAL A 47 9.31 -13.09 -9.46
N GLU A 48 8.66 -14.21 -9.74
CA GLU A 48 7.37 -14.25 -10.41
C GLU A 48 6.29 -14.64 -9.40
N ILE A 49 5.26 -13.82 -9.28
CA ILE A 49 4.07 -14.12 -8.47
C ILE A 49 2.87 -14.16 -9.40
N ALA A 50 2.18 -15.30 -9.43
CA ALA A 50 0.95 -15.42 -10.21
C ALA A 50 -0.05 -14.33 -9.79
N ALA A 51 -0.66 -13.67 -10.78
CA ALA A 51 -1.65 -12.62 -10.56
C ALA A 51 -2.86 -13.14 -9.80
N THR A 52 -3.18 -14.43 -9.96
CA THR A 52 -4.17 -15.13 -9.13
C THR A 52 -3.76 -15.12 -7.66
N THR A 53 -2.51 -15.46 -7.33
CA THR A 53 -1.98 -15.38 -5.96
C THR A 53 -2.05 -13.95 -5.42
N VAL A 54 -1.63 -12.94 -6.19
CA VAL A 54 -1.74 -11.53 -5.74
C VAL A 54 -3.19 -11.13 -5.49
N ALA A 55 -4.11 -11.51 -6.39
CA ALA A 55 -5.53 -11.23 -6.22
C ALA A 55 -6.07 -11.82 -4.90
N GLN A 56 -5.65 -13.03 -4.50
CA GLN A 56 -6.09 -13.65 -3.24
C GLN A 56 -5.74 -12.85 -1.98
N PHE A 57 -4.76 -11.96 -2.05
CA PHE A 57 -4.27 -11.19 -0.89
C PHE A 57 -4.50 -9.69 -1.02
N VAL A 58 -4.82 -9.18 -2.20
CA VAL A 58 -5.08 -7.76 -2.44
C VAL A 58 -6.59 -7.54 -2.52
N PRO A 59 -7.19 -6.75 -1.59
CA PRO A 59 -8.61 -6.46 -1.65
C PRO A 59 -8.99 -5.81 -2.99
N LEU A 60 -10.01 -6.34 -3.65
CA LEU A 60 -10.57 -5.75 -4.88
C LEU A 60 -11.40 -4.51 -4.57
N GLN A 61 -11.97 -4.44 -3.37
CA GLN A 61 -12.76 -3.32 -2.92
C GLN A 61 -12.55 -3.08 -1.42
N VAL A 62 -12.16 -1.85 -1.08
CA VAL A 62 -12.08 -1.36 0.30
C VAL A 62 -13.12 -0.27 0.46
N SER A 63 -13.98 -0.40 1.45
CA SER A 63 -14.89 0.67 1.87
C SER A 63 -14.72 0.94 3.36
N ALA A 64 -14.90 2.20 3.75
CA ALA A 64 -14.89 2.61 5.14
C ALA A 64 -16.21 3.30 5.45
N ARG A 65 -16.81 2.97 6.59
CA ARG A 65 -18.00 3.67 7.11
C ARG A 65 -17.74 4.13 8.54
N MET A 66 -18.24 5.31 8.87
CA MET A 66 -18.27 5.80 10.25
C MET A 66 -19.66 5.55 10.84
N THR A 67 -19.71 4.96 12.03
CA THR A 67 -20.92 4.77 12.81
C THR A 67 -21.27 6.05 13.58
N THR A 68 -22.52 6.18 14.03
CA THR A 68 -22.98 7.37 14.76
C THR A 68 -22.35 7.51 16.15
N ASP A 69 -21.81 6.43 16.73
CA ASP A 69 -21.00 6.44 17.95
C ASP A 69 -19.50 6.77 17.69
N GLY A 70 -19.14 7.15 16.45
CA GLY A 70 -17.81 7.66 16.12
C GLY A 70 -16.75 6.58 15.88
N LYS A 71 -17.16 5.34 15.59
CA LYS A 71 -16.25 4.26 15.19
C LYS A 71 -16.17 4.17 13.68
N ILE A 72 -15.01 3.80 13.18
CA ILE A 72 -14.73 3.59 11.76
C ILE A 72 -14.58 2.09 11.53
N VAL A 73 -15.41 1.56 10.64
CA VAL A 73 -15.41 0.15 10.22
C VAL A 73 -14.92 0.11 8.79
N VAL A 74 -13.86 -0.67 8.54
CA VAL A 74 -13.30 -0.89 7.21
C VAL A 74 -13.70 -2.28 6.73
N HIS A 75 -14.34 -2.34 5.57
CA HIS A 75 -14.68 -3.56 4.89
C HIS A 75 -13.72 -3.76 3.72
N ALA A 76 -12.99 -4.88 3.74
CA ALA A 76 -12.16 -5.30 2.62
C ALA A 76 -12.74 -6.56 2.01
N GLN A 77 -13.08 -6.48 0.72
CA GLN A 77 -13.49 -7.65 -0.07
C GLN A 77 -12.29 -8.16 -0.85
N LEU A 78 -11.86 -9.37 -0.52
CA LEU A 78 -10.94 -10.13 -1.34
C LEU A 78 -11.73 -10.80 -2.47
N PRO A 79 -11.12 -11.07 -3.64
CA PRO A 79 -11.76 -11.90 -4.65
C PRO A 79 -12.12 -13.25 -4.05
N ASP A 80 -13.31 -13.74 -4.37
CA ASP A 80 -13.80 -15.07 -3.98
C ASP A 80 -12.73 -16.13 -4.25
N VAL A 81 -12.08 -16.61 -3.19
CA VAL A 81 -11.43 -17.92 -3.19
C VAL A 81 -12.47 -18.84 -2.57
N ASP A 82 -13.28 -19.43 -3.45
CA ASP A 82 -14.36 -20.36 -3.13
C ASP A 82 -15.43 -19.84 -2.16
N HIS A 83 -16.57 -19.46 -2.74
CA HIS A 83 -17.93 -19.52 -2.18
C HIS A 83 -18.03 -19.71 -0.66
N GLY A 84 -17.68 -18.68 0.13
CA GLY A 84 -17.92 -18.72 1.57
C GLY A 84 -16.93 -17.99 2.47
N THR A 85 -15.85 -17.41 1.95
CA THR A 85 -14.98 -16.58 2.81
C THR A 85 -15.68 -15.26 3.15
N PRO A 86 -16.00 -14.99 4.44
CA PRO A 86 -16.65 -13.76 4.83
C PRO A 86 -15.74 -12.58 4.49
N SER A 87 -16.36 -11.47 4.05
CA SER A 87 -15.68 -10.18 3.96
C SER A 87 -14.91 -9.94 5.25
N ARG A 88 -13.62 -9.64 5.15
CA ARG A 88 -12.81 -9.38 6.35
C ARG A 88 -13.19 -8.00 6.85
N GLU A 89 -14.12 -7.97 7.81
CA GLU A 89 -14.38 -6.77 8.58
C GLU A 89 -13.18 -6.53 9.48
N SER A 90 -12.54 -5.38 9.32
CA SER A 90 -11.54 -4.94 10.27
C SER A 90 -12.24 -4.64 11.60
N GLU A 91 -11.53 -4.87 12.71
CA GLU A 91 -11.94 -4.39 14.02
C GLU A 91 -12.28 -2.89 13.93
N ALA A 92 -13.38 -2.49 14.57
CA ALA A 92 -13.85 -1.11 14.54
C ALA A 92 -12.89 -0.23 15.36
N ILE A 93 -12.31 0.79 14.72
CA ILE A 93 -11.34 1.70 15.35
C ILE A 93 -12.04 3.03 15.66
N SER A 94 -11.82 3.63 16.81
CA SER A 94 -12.44 4.93 17.10
C SER A 94 -11.80 6.06 16.28
N LEU A 95 -12.59 7.10 15.98
CA LEU A 95 -12.06 8.32 15.36
C LEU A 95 -10.94 8.94 16.19
N VAL A 96 -11.04 8.88 17.53
CA VAL A 96 -10.04 9.43 18.44
C VAL A 96 -8.71 8.70 18.28
N GLU A 97 -8.72 7.36 18.33
CA GLU A 97 -7.51 6.55 18.16
C GLU A 97 -6.88 6.78 16.78
N LEU A 98 -7.68 6.96 15.72
CA LEU A 98 -7.17 7.26 14.38
C LEU A 98 -6.51 8.65 14.29
N VAL A 99 -7.10 9.66 14.94
CA VAL A 99 -6.49 10.99 15.02
C VAL A 99 -5.20 10.94 15.82
N GLU A 100 -5.17 10.23 16.94
CA GLU A 100 -3.96 10.05 17.76
C GLU A 100 -2.85 9.34 16.98
N ALA A 101 -3.18 8.26 16.27
CA ALA A 101 -2.25 7.55 15.42
C ALA A 101 -1.68 8.45 14.32
N ALA A 102 -2.53 9.21 13.62
CA ALA A 102 -2.10 10.14 12.57
C ALA A 102 -1.18 11.25 13.10
N LEU A 103 -1.38 11.68 14.35
CA LEU A 103 -0.59 12.73 14.99
C LEU A 103 0.63 12.18 15.76
N SER A 104 0.83 10.86 15.77
CA SER A 104 2.00 10.26 16.41
C SER A 104 3.30 10.77 15.77
N VAL A 105 4.34 10.96 16.59
CA VAL A 105 5.62 11.52 16.12
C VAL A 105 6.22 10.66 15.00
N ASP A 106 6.07 9.34 15.09
CA ASP A 106 6.58 8.42 14.10
C ASP A 106 5.85 8.58 12.76
N ASN A 107 4.52 8.65 12.75
CA ASN A 107 3.76 8.86 11.51
C ASN A 107 4.00 10.23 10.90
N LEU A 108 4.04 11.30 11.72
CA LEU A 108 4.34 12.65 11.22
C LEU A 108 5.72 12.73 10.57
N ARG A 109 6.70 11.98 11.09
CA ARG A 109 8.04 11.88 10.49
C ARG A 109 8.02 11.04 9.23
N MET A 110 7.34 9.90 9.24
CA MET A 110 7.25 9.01 8.08
C MET A 110 6.55 9.65 6.89
N GLU A 111 5.50 10.42 7.12
CA GLU A 111 4.75 11.12 6.06
C GLU A 111 5.38 12.48 5.69
N GLU A 112 6.48 12.87 6.34
CA GLU A 112 7.09 14.20 6.20
C GLU A 112 6.07 15.35 6.37
N ALA A 113 5.11 15.17 7.29
CA ALA A 113 3.94 16.01 7.40
C ALA A 113 4.30 17.49 7.66
N SER A 114 3.81 18.37 6.80
CA SER A 114 4.04 19.80 6.91
C SER A 114 3.06 20.46 7.89
N ARG A 115 3.47 21.61 8.45
CA ARG A 115 2.56 22.46 9.25
C ARG A 115 1.31 22.89 8.48
N ARG A 116 1.39 22.98 7.14
CA ARG A 116 0.26 23.34 6.29
C ARG A 116 -0.76 22.19 6.24
N GLU A 117 -0.31 20.96 6.08
CA GLU A 117 -1.17 19.77 6.09
C GLU A 117 -1.87 19.60 7.44
N LEU A 118 -1.14 19.77 8.55
CA LEU A 118 -1.74 19.70 9.88
C LEU A 118 -2.79 20.79 10.13
N ARG A 119 -2.61 21.99 9.59
CA ARG A 119 -3.64 23.05 9.65
C ARG A 119 -4.87 22.69 8.82
N SER A 120 -4.68 22.09 7.65
CA SER A 120 -5.79 21.59 6.84
C SER A 120 -6.55 20.48 7.56
N PHE A 121 -5.83 19.57 8.21
CA PHE A 121 -6.41 18.48 9.00
C PHE A 121 -7.22 19.02 10.18
N LEU A 122 -6.66 19.96 10.95
CA LEU A 122 -7.38 20.64 12.04
C LEU A 122 -8.67 21.30 11.56
N ARG A 123 -8.61 22.06 10.46
CA ARG A 123 -9.79 22.71 9.88
C ARG A 123 -10.87 21.70 9.48
N ALA A 124 -10.48 20.55 8.93
CA ALA A 124 -11.43 19.50 8.57
C ALA A 124 -12.13 18.89 9.81
N LEU A 125 -11.40 18.72 10.91
CA LEU A 125 -11.97 18.26 12.18
C LEU A 125 -12.94 19.29 12.77
N GLU A 126 -12.57 20.58 12.76
CA GLU A 126 -13.44 21.66 13.23
C GLU A 126 -14.76 21.76 12.43
N ILE A 127 -14.68 21.62 11.09
CA ILE A 127 -15.87 21.58 10.23
C ILE A 127 -16.75 20.38 10.58
N SER A 128 -16.15 19.22 10.80
CA SER A 128 -16.88 18.00 11.18
C SER A 128 -17.60 18.19 12.52
N ILE A 129 -16.94 18.79 13.52
CA ILE A 129 -17.56 19.14 14.81
C ILE A 129 -18.76 20.06 14.62
N GLN A 130 -18.62 21.11 13.79
CA GLN A 130 -19.73 22.02 13.50
C GLN A 130 -20.93 21.30 12.88
N ARG A 131 -20.68 20.38 11.93
CA ARG A 131 -21.76 19.59 11.32
C ARG A 131 -22.50 18.71 12.33
N VAL A 132 -21.76 18.06 13.23
CA VAL A 132 -22.36 17.26 14.31
C VAL A 132 -23.19 18.14 15.25
N ARG A 133 -22.68 19.33 15.63
CA ARG A 133 -23.44 20.30 16.44
C ARG A 133 -24.73 20.76 15.78
N ILE A 134 -24.69 21.05 14.48
CA ILE A 134 -25.89 21.42 13.72
C ILE A 134 -26.91 20.27 13.71
N ALA A 135 -26.46 19.03 13.47
CA ALA A 135 -27.33 17.86 13.50
C ALA A 135 -27.97 17.66 14.88
N LEU A 136 -27.19 17.80 15.96
CA LEU A 136 -27.70 17.71 17.34
C LEU A 136 -28.72 18.80 17.66
N ALA A 137 -28.53 20.03 17.16
CA ALA A 137 -29.47 21.12 17.36
C ALA A 137 -30.77 20.98 16.53
N ALA A 138 -30.75 20.15 15.49
CA ALA A 138 -31.89 19.86 14.63
C ALA A 138 -32.69 18.61 15.07
N MET A 139 -32.20 17.89 16.09
CA MET A 139 -32.90 16.79 16.77
C MET A 139 -33.78 17.33 17.89
#